data_AF-A0A0G1QCU3-F1
#
_entry.id   AF-A0A0G1QCU3-F1
#
_cell.length_a   1.000
_cell.length_b   1.000
_cell.length_c   1.000
_cell.angle_alpha   90.00
_cell.angle_beta   90.00
_cell.angle_gamma   90.00
#
_symmetry.space_group_name_H-M   'P 1'
#
loop_
_entity.id
_entity.type
_entity.pdbx_description
1 polymer ?
#
loop_
_entity_poly.entity_id
_entity_poly.type
_entity_poly.pdbx_seq_one_letter_code
_entity_poly.pdbx_strand_id
1 'polypeptide(L)'
;MQPGLRAILERTPAQSEGFIFSRVRSRYPYGSDVYRSVVKAYESMQEAHNGDTRQSGEAYEEHPKAVASFVIEMYGLHRPPVIIAALDHDMPEDKPEIWPIERMEGTFGRDVALIVDWGNMRRFNHIENKLLA
;
A
#
# COMPACT_ATOMS: atom_id res chain seq x y z
N MET A 1 6.56 -8.80 22.34
CA MET A 1 6.38 -8.02 21.10
C MET A 1 7.63 -7.18 20.90
N GLN A 2 8.21 -7.14 19.69
CA GLN A 2 9.36 -6.27 19.38
C GLN A 2 8.99 -4.81 19.75
N PRO A 3 9.83 -4.04 20.46
CA PRO A 3 9.47 -2.71 20.95
C PRO A 3 8.94 -1.75 19.86
N GLY A 4 9.48 -1.84 18.64
CA GLY A 4 9.04 -1.02 17.50
C GLY A 4 7.66 -1.37 16.96
N LEU A 5 7.21 -2.63 17.04
CA LEU A 5 5.91 -3.06 16.51
C LEU A 5 4.75 -2.42 17.29
N ARG A 6 4.86 -2.35 18.62
CA ARG A 6 3.84 -1.72 19.46
C ARG A 6 3.69 -0.23 19.13
N ALA A 7 4.81 0.47 18.96
CA ALA A 7 4.82 1.89 18.64
C ALA A 7 4.22 2.20 17.26
N ILE A 8 4.24 1.27 16.30
CA ILE A 8 3.62 1.42 14.99
C ILE A 8 2.10 1.24 15.09
N LEU A 9 1.66 0.21 15.81
CA LEU A 9 0.23 -0.11 15.98
C LEU A 9 -0.52 0.92 16.83
N GLU A 10 0.18 1.62 17.72
CA GLU A 10 -0.40 2.67 18.57
C GLU A 10 -0.43 4.07 17.91
N ARG A 11 -0.01 4.21 16.63
CA ARG A 11 -0.03 5.50 15.92
C ARG A 11 -1.45 5.95 15.60
N THR A 12 -1.72 7.24 15.77
CA THR A 12 -2.91 7.88 15.21
C THR A 12 -2.82 7.98 13.69
N PRO A 13 -3.95 8.16 12.97
CA PRO A 13 -3.95 8.34 11.52
C PRO A 13 -2.96 9.42 11.04
N ALA A 14 -2.96 10.57 11.70
CA ALA A 14 -2.08 11.70 11.40
C ALA A 14 -0.59 11.40 11.67
N GLN A 15 -0.29 10.58 12.68
CA GLN A 15 1.07 10.13 12.96
C GLN A 15 1.57 9.15 11.90
N SER A 16 0.72 8.24 11.43
CA SER A 16 1.04 7.31 10.34
C SER A 16 1.29 8.06 9.03
N GLU A 17 0.43 9.03 8.69
CA GLU A 17 0.61 9.92 7.55
C GLU A 17 1.96 10.66 7.60
N GLY A 18 2.19 11.39 8.69
CA GLY A 18 3.41 12.16 8.89
C GLY A 18 4.65 11.28 8.83
N PHE A 19 4.58 10.07 9.40
CA PHE A 19 5.67 9.09 9.34
C PHE A 19 5.97 8.68 7.89
N ILE A 20 4.98 8.15 7.16
CA ILE A 20 5.18 7.66 5.79
C ILE A 20 5.77 8.77 4.89
N PHE A 21 5.17 9.97 4.90
CA PHE A 21 5.64 11.05 4.05
C PHE A 21 6.98 11.63 4.49
N SER A 22 7.32 11.63 5.79
CA SER A 22 8.66 12.00 6.23
C SER A 22 9.73 11.08 5.64
N ARG A 23 9.44 9.76 5.56
CA ARG A 23 10.35 8.73 5.05
C ARG A 23 10.48 8.76 3.53
N VAL A 24 9.39 9.07 2.83
CA VAL A 24 9.41 9.30 1.38
C VAL A 24 10.21 10.57 1.07
N ARG A 25 9.94 11.68 1.77
CA ARG A 25 10.64 12.96 1.55
C ARG A 25 12.12 12.93 1.89
N SER A 26 12.55 12.03 2.78
CA SER A 26 13.98 11.89 3.09
C SER A 26 14.80 11.25 1.95
N ARG A 27 14.12 10.71 0.92
CA ARG A 27 14.75 9.98 -0.21
C ARG A 27 14.36 10.53 -1.57
N TYR A 28 13.16 11.09 -1.67
CA TYR A 28 12.60 11.60 -2.92
C TYR A 28 12.22 13.07 -2.76
N PRO A 29 12.59 13.94 -3.71
CA PRO A 29 12.22 15.35 -3.66
C PRO A 29 10.71 15.52 -3.54
N TYR A 30 10.30 16.52 -2.75
CA TYR A 30 8.90 16.93 -2.68
C TYR A 30 8.41 17.33 -4.07
N GLY A 31 7.24 16.83 -4.48
CA GLY A 31 6.71 17.07 -5.82
C GLY A 31 7.45 16.35 -6.95
N SER A 32 8.30 15.37 -6.68
CA SER A 32 8.74 14.41 -7.71
C SER A 32 7.59 13.51 -8.15
N ASP A 33 7.71 12.85 -9.31
CA ASP A 33 6.73 11.87 -9.77
C ASP A 33 6.53 10.75 -8.75
N VAL A 34 7.63 10.28 -8.14
CA VAL A 34 7.59 9.29 -7.06
C VAL A 34 6.77 9.79 -5.86
N TYR A 35 7.02 11.01 -5.41
CA TYR A 35 6.27 11.60 -4.30
C TYR A 35 4.77 11.67 -4.63
N ARG A 36 4.42 12.16 -5.83
CA ARG A 36 3.03 12.23 -6.30
C ARG A 36 2.36 10.86 -6.38
N SER A 37 3.07 9.82 -6.82
CA SER A 37 2.51 8.47 -6.88
C SER A 37 2.17 7.91 -5.50
N VAL A 38 3.02 8.16 -4.48
CA VAL A 38 2.72 7.74 -3.11
C VAL A 38 1.55 8.53 -2.52
N VAL A 39 1.49 9.84 -2.76
CA VAL A 39 0.33 10.67 -2.36
C VAL A 39 -0.95 10.13 -2.98
N LYS A 40 -0.93 9.84 -4.29
CA LYS A 40 -2.09 9.32 -5.01
C LYS A 40 -2.57 7.99 -4.45
N ALA A 41 -1.65 7.06 -4.14
CA ALA A 41 -1.99 5.78 -3.51
C ALA A 41 -2.66 6.00 -2.15
N TYR A 42 -2.04 6.84 -1.32
CA TYR A 42 -2.55 7.19 0.00
C TYR A 42 -3.97 7.78 -0.05
N GLU A 43 -4.21 8.76 -0.91
CA GLU A 43 -5.52 9.41 -1.09
C GLU A 43 -6.55 8.44 -1.70
N SER A 44 -6.17 7.64 -2.69
CA SER A 44 -7.08 6.71 -3.37
C SER A 44 -7.55 5.60 -2.44
N MET A 45 -6.67 5.05 -1.62
CA MET A 45 -7.00 4.05 -0.60
C MET A 45 -7.94 4.64 0.45
N GLN A 46 -7.66 5.86 0.95
CA GLN A 46 -8.55 6.51 1.90
C GLN A 46 -9.94 6.78 1.33
N GLU A 47 -10.01 7.29 0.10
CA GLU A 47 -11.29 7.58 -0.55
C GLU A 47 -12.10 6.29 -0.75
N ALA A 48 -11.46 5.23 -1.22
CA ALA A 48 -12.14 3.97 -1.52
C ALA A 48 -12.66 3.24 -0.27
N HIS A 49 -12.01 3.44 0.87
CA HIS A 49 -12.35 2.85 2.16
C HIS A 49 -13.04 3.82 3.13
N ASN A 50 -13.37 5.02 2.67
CA ASN A 50 -14.02 6.01 3.52
C ASN A 50 -15.37 5.48 4.02
N GLY A 51 -15.51 5.39 5.34
CA GLY A 51 -16.71 4.86 6.00
C GLY A 51 -16.73 3.34 6.18
N ASP A 52 -15.74 2.61 5.65
CA ASP A 52 -15.56 1.19 5.95
C ASP A 52 -14.96 1.03 7.36
N THR A 53 -15.48 0.06 8.12
CA THR A 53 -14.96 -0.30 9.44
C THR A 53 -14.51 -1.76 9.45
N ARG A 54 -13.36 -2.05 10.06
CA ARG A 54 -12.94 -3.44 10.30
C ARG A 54 -13.82 -4.10 11.35
N GLN A 55 -13.76 -5.43 11.43
CA GLN A 55 -14.42 -6.21 12.49
C GLN A 55 -13.98 -5.80 13.91
N SER A 56 -12.78 -5.22 14.05
CA SER A 56 -12.28 -4.65 15.31
C SER A 56 -12.94 -3.31 15.70
N GLY A 57 -13.66 -2.66 14.79
CA GLY A 57 -14.28 -1.35 14.98
C GLY A 57 -13.41 -0.16 14.55
N GLU A 58 -12.18 -0.40 14.09
CA GLU A 58 -11.29 0.65 13.54
C GLU A 58 -11.66 1.00 12.10
N ALA A 59 -11.36 2.22 11.68
CA ALA A 59 -11.52 2.64 10.29
C ALA A 59 -10.60 1.81 9.39
N TYR A 60 -11.11 1.35 8.25
CA TYR A 60 -10.39 0.39 7.42
C TYR A 60 -9.04 0.92 6.92
N GLU A 61 -8.96 2.23 6.64
CA GLU A 61 -7.75 2.88 6.16
C GLU A 61 -6.55 2.82 7.12
N GLU A 62 -6.76 2.51 8.41
CA GLU A 62 -5.67 2.41 9.38
C GLU A 62 -4.79 1.17 9.15
N HIS A 63 -5.37 0.08 8.64
CA HIS A 63 -4.62 -1.15 8.37
C HIS A 63 -3.56 -0.95 7.28
N PRO A 64 -3.88 -0.47 6.07
CA PRO A 64 -2.86 -0.26 5.04
C PRO A 64 -1.78 0.76 5.44
N LYS A 65 -2.14 1.80 6.23
CA LYS A 65 -1.17 2.77 6.79
C LYS A 65 -0.19 2.12 7.75
N ALA A 66 -0.69 1.24 8.64
CA ALA A 66 0.13 0.50 9.57
C ALA A 66 1.06 -0.48 8.84
N VAL A 67 0.57 -1.19 7.81
CA VAL A 67 1.36 -2.09 6.97
C VAL A 67 2.49 -1.34 6.26
N ALA A 68 2.20 -0.21 5.60
CA ALA A 68 3.21 0.61 4.94
C ALA A 68 4.26 1.14 5.94
N SER A 69 3.83 1.59 7.12
CA SER A 69 4.74 2.02 8.19
C SER A 69 5.63 0.87 8.67
N PHE A 70 5.08 -0.32 8.85
CA PHE A 70 5.79 -1.53 9.26
C PHE A 70 6.84 -1.95 8.23
N VAL A 71 6.48 -1.97 6.94
CA VAL A 71 7.39 -2.28 5.83
C VAL A 71 8.59 -1.32 5.79
N ILE A 72 8.34 -0.03 6.01
CA ILE A 72 9.38 1.01 6.04
C ILE A 72 10.27 0.89 7.28
N GLU A 73 9.68 0.69 8.46
CA GLU A 73 10.39 0.78 9.74
C GLU A 73 11.11 -0.51 10.13
N MET A 74 10.43 -1.65 9.94
CA MET A 74 10.92 -2.94 10.42
C MET A 74 11.79 -3.66 9.39
N TYR A 75 11.53 -3.45 8.10
CA TYR A 75 12.31 -4.08 7.02
C TYR A 75 13.21 -3.11 6.26
N GLY A 76 13.12 -1.80 6.52
CA GLY A 76 13.91 -0.79 5.81
C GLY A 76 13.60 -0.74 4.30
N LEU A 77 12.41 -1.17 3.90
CA LEU A 77 12.02 -1.19 2.49
C LEU A 77 11.41 0.16 2.12
N HIS A 78 12.18 0.94 1.38
CA HIS A 78 11.82 2.32 1.01
C HIS A 78 11.55 2.52 -0.48
N ARG A 79 11.59 1.44 -1.27
CA ARG A 79 11.35 1.53 -2.71
C ARG A 79 9.88 1.94 -2.95
N PRO A 80 9.61 2.92 -3.83
CA PRO A 80 8.25 3.44 -4.02
C PRO A 80 7.24 2.37 -4.41
N PRO A 81 7.55 1.41 -5.32
CA PRO A 81 6.59 0.35 -5.64
C PRO A 81 6.17 -0.49 -4.43
N VAL A 82 7.08 -0.69 -3.47
CA VAL A 82 6.80 -1.45 -2.25
C VAL A 82 5.91 -0.66 -1.29
N ILE A 83 6.15 0.65 -1.15
CA ILE A 83 5.33 1.52 -0.29
C ILE A 83 3.92 1.66 -0.87
N ILE A 84 3.81 1.89 -2.18
CA ILE A 84 2.52 1.98 -2.89
C ILE A 84 1.78 0.65 -2.77
N ALA A 85 2.44 -0.48 -3.05
CA ALA A 85 1.80 -1.78 -2.92
C ALA A 85 1.35 -2.07 -1.48
N ALA A 86 2.11 -1.66 -0.45
CA ALA A 86 1.68 -1.82 0.94
C ALA A 86 0.43 -0.98 1.28
N LEU A 87 0.31 0.23 0.73
CA LEU A 87 -0.87 1.07 0.89
C LEU A 87 -2.09 0.52 0.15
N ASP A 88 -1.91 -0.03 -1.05
CA ASP A 88 -3.03 -0.45 -1.90
C ASP A 88 -3.26 -1.97 -1.92
N HIS A 89 -2.59 -2.76 -1.05
CA HIS A 89 -2.57 -4.22 -1.21
C HIS A 89 -3.95 -4.87 -1.22
N ASP A 90 -4.90 -4.42 -0.40
CA ASP A 90 -6.25 -5.01 -0.34
C ASP A 90 -7.22 -4.41 -1.38
N MET A 91 -6.86 -3.28 -2.01
CA MET A 91 -7.76 -2.53 -2.91
C MET A 91 -8.36 -3.37 -4.04
N PRO A 92 -7.62 -4.26 -4.73
CA PRO A 92 -8.22 -5.08 -5.76
C PRO A 92 -9.23 -6.07 -5.20
N GLU A 93 -9.01 -6.61 -4.00
CA GLU A 93 -9.89 -7.55 -3.31
C GLU A 93 -11.15 -6.88 -2.77
N ASP A 94 -10.99 -5.73 -2.12
CA ASP A 94 -12.10 -5.03 -1.49
C ASP A 94 -12.95 -4.21 -2.48
N LYS A 95 -12.32 -3.70 -3.55
CA LYS A 95 -12.94 -2.79 -4.52
C LYS A 95 -12.64 -3.22 -5.98
N PRO A 96 -12.88 -4.49 -6.37
CA PRO A 96 -12.45 -5.02 -7.67
C PRO A 96 -13.04 -4.28 -8.87
N GLU A 97 -14.22 -3.67 -8.74
CA GLU A 97 -14.87 -2.89 -9.79
C GLU A 97 -14.21 -1.52 -10.01
N ILE A 98 -13.60 -0.96 -8.96
CA ILE A 98 -13.01 0.37 -8.97
C ILE A 98 -11.49 0.27 -9.19
N TRP A 99 -10.83 -0.67 -8.53
CA TRP A 99 -9.37 -0.83 -8.49
C TRP A 99 -8.90 -2.23 -8.92
N PRO A 100 -9.22 -2.68 -10.15
CA PRO A 100 -8.65 -3.92 -10.68
C PRO A 100 -7.13 -3.78 -10.93
N ILE A 101 -6.44 -4.91 -11.05
CA ILE A 101 -4.96 -4.97 -11.23
C ILE A 101 -4.52 -4.20 -12.48
N GLU A 102 -5.31 -4.23 -13.55
CA GLU A 102 -5.03 -3.51 -14.80
C GLU A 102 -5.02 -2.00 -14.59
N ARG A 103 -5.93 -1.48 -13.75
CA ARG A 103 -5.95 -0.06 -13.37
C ARG A 103 -4.72 0.29 -12.53
N MET A 104 -4.33 -0.58 -11.61
CA MET A 104 -3.10 -0.38 -10.83
C MET A 104 -1.86 -0.32 -11.71
N GLU A 105 -1.75 -1.22 -12.70
CA GLU A 105 -0.63 -1.21 -13.65
C GLU A 105 -0.59 0.09 -14.46
N GLY A 106 -1.74 0.56 -14.96
CA GLY A 106 -1.82 1.83 -15.68
C GLY A 106 -1.59 3.07 -14.80
N THR A 107 -1.87 2.99 -13.50
CA THR A 107 -1.80 4.13 -12.58
C THR A 107 -0.43 4.27 -11.92
N PHE A 108 0.13 3.16 -11.45
CA PHE A 108 1.34 3.12 -10.62
C PHE A 108 2.50 2.36 -11.28
N GLY A 109 2.25 1.73 -12.42
CA GLY A 109 3.24 0.97 -13.16
C GLY A 109 3.24 -0.52 -12.80
N ARG A 110 3.94 -1.28 -13.64
CA ARG A 110 3.97 -2.75 -13.61
C ARG A 110 4.52 -3.33 -12.31
N ASP A 111 5.54 -2.73 -11.71
CA ASP A 111 6.14 -3.23 -10.46
C ASP A 111 5.12 -3.24 -9.32
N VAL A 112 4.30 -2.19 -9.19
CA VAL A 112 3.24 -2.12 -8.17
C VAL A 112 2.20 -3.19 -8.42
N ALA A 113 1.68 -3.24 -9.64
CA ALA A 113 0.67 -4.23 -10.01
C ALA A 113 1.14 -5.66 -9.76
N LEU A 114 2.40 -5.98 -10.08
CA LEU A 114 2.98 -7.29 -9.81
C LEU A 114 3.05 -7.61 -8.32
N ILE A 115 3.51 -6.68 -7.47
CA ILE A 115 3.61 -6.91 -6.02
C ILE A 115 2.21 -7.15 -5.43
N VAL A 116 1.23 -6.30 -5.80
CA VAL A 116 -0.14 -6.42 -5.28
C VAL A 116 -0.79 -7.72 -5.76
N ASP A 117 -0.70 -8.02 -7.05
CA ASP A 117 -1.27 -9.24 -7.65
C ASP A 117 -0.73 -10.53 -7.02
N TRP A 118 0.59 -10.58 -6.76
CA TRP A 118 1.21 -11.68 -6.03
C TRP A 118 0.75 -11.76 -4.57
N GLY A 119 0.66 -10.62 -3.89
CA GLY A 119 0.22 -10.55 -2.49
C GLY A 119 -1.22 -11.03 -2.29
N ASN A 120 -2.11 -10.73 -3.25
CA ASN A 120 -3.50 -11.18 -3.25
C ASN A 120 -3.68 -12.63 -3.72
N MET A 121 -2.59 -13.32 -4.10
CA MET A 121 -2.63 -14.69 -4.62
C MET A 121 -3.61 -14.92 -5.79
N ARG A 122 -4.10 -13.86 -6.46
CA ARG A 122 -5.03 -13.94 -7.61
C ARG A 122 -4.48 -14.81 -8.75
N ARG A 123 -3.17 -14.97 -8.79
CA ARG A 123 -2.41 -15.64 -9.86
C ARG A 123 -1.91 -17.05 -9.61
N PHE A 124 -2.33 -17.78 -8.58
CA PHE A 124 -2.17 -19.24 -8.66
C PHE A 124 -2.98 -19.88 -9.81
N ASN A 125 -3.92 -19.14 -10.42
CA ASN A 125 -4.63 -19.55 -11.65
C ASN A 125 -4.02 -19.01 -12.96
N HIS A 126 -2.97 -18.19 -12.93
CA HIS A 126 -2.46 -17.50 -14.12
C HIS A 126 -0.94 -17.65 -14.37
N ILE A 127 -0.21 -18.28 -13.44
CA ILE A 127 1.22 -18.59 -13.61
C ILE A 127 1.44 -19.78 -14.58
N GLU A 128 0.46 -20.67 -14.77
CA GLU A 128 0.57 -21.80 -15.71
C GLU A 128 0.79 -21.38 -17.17
N ASN A 129 0.40 -20.16 -17.56
CA ASN A 129 0.47 -19.71 -18.95
C ASN A 129 1.72 -18.88 -19.32
N LYS A 130 2.69 -18.68 -18.41
CA LYS A 130 3.93 -17.94 -18.73
C LYS A 130 5.23 -18.73 -18.49
N LEU A 131 5.14 -19.98 -18.08
CA LEU A 131 6.29 -20.89 -17.96
C LEU A 131 6.39 -21.91 -19.11
N LEU A 132 5.48 -21.85 -20.09
CA LEU A 132 5.45 -22.74 -21.27
C LEU A 132 5.45 -21.98 -22.62
N ALA A 133 5.96 -20.75 -22.65
CA ALA A 133 6.23 -20.01 -23.88
C ALA A 133 7.70 -19.61 -23.98
#